data_AF-A0A0T5VSV8-F1
#
_entry.id   AF-A0A0T5VSV8-F1
#
_cell.length_a   1.000
_cell.length_b   1.000
_cell.length_c   1.000
_cell.angle_alpha   90.00
_cell.angle_beta   90.00
_cell.angle_gamma   90.00
#
_symmetry.space_group_name_H-M   'P 1'
#
loop_
_entity.id
_entity.type
_entity.pdbx_description
1 polymer ?
#
loop_
_entity_poly.entity_id
_entity_poly.type
_entity_poly.pdbx_seq_one_letter_code
_entity_poly.pdbx_strand_id
1 'polypeptide(L)'
;MKAFIYPSVALVLNFILFQSFPMAGEGASLGALLTIPIIGVISLLFALIHYILARKKIKTKYFQPLGITVMVLISYFLFIADEGNTPIDIVGRMFKTARNYNNIKLTDFYLDDIPTNAEKILAAKKKFKDQIPDTAYTINVFKHNDYKTIETFGIFYQNGKPIAVNENVKIRQINRTAIMLTRIAGKDSLSFVLSPLAIKLGESRISGFPEENSKRKPEESLRQADINPVSKRTTLDRQFFAYKVFYWLL
;
A
#
# COMPACT_ATOMS: atom_id res chain seq x y z
N MET A 1 10.46 36.81 -21.01
CA MET A 1 10.19 35.68 -20.10
C MET A 1 11.52 35.06 -19.67
N LYS A 2 11.65 34.61 -18.41
CA LYS A 2 12.95 34.27 -17.79
C LYS A 2 13.27 32.77 -17.98
N ALA A 3 14.41 32.45 -18.60
CA ALA A 3 14.86 31.07 -18.86
C ALA A 3 15.02 30.21 -17.57
N PHE A 4 15.18 30.85 -16.42
CA PHE A 4 15.24 30.21 -15.09
C PHE A 4 13.93 29.56 -14.63
N ILE A 5 12.86 29.67 -15.41
CA ILE A 5 11.60 29.02 -15.06
C ILE A 5 11.69 27.48 -15.09
N TYR A 6 12.46 26.89 -16.00
CA TYR A 6 12.56 25.43 -16.09
C TYR A 6 13.22 24.81 -14.84
N PRO A 7 14.37 25.30 -14.35
CA PRO A 7 14.96 24.80 -13.11
C PRO A 7 14.08 25.03 -11.89
N SER A 8 13.40 26.17 -11.83
CA SER A 8 12.49 26.48 -10.73
C SER A 8 11.30 25.50 -10.70
N VAL A 9 10.68 25.25 -11.85
CA VAL A 9 9.56 24.31 -11.98
C VAL A 9 10.04 22.88 -11.73
N ALA A 10 11.25 22.51 -12.16
CA ALA A 10 11.83 21.19 -11.90
C ALA A 10 12.01 20.93 -10.40
N LEU A 11 12.52 21.90 -9.65
CA LEU A 11 12.67 21.81 -8.20
C LEU A 11 11.32 21.67 -7.50
N VAL A 12 10.36 22.53 -7.85
CA VAL A 12 9.01 22.49 -7.25
C VAL A 12 8.31 21.16 -7.55
N LEU A 13 8.41 20.65 -8.78
CA LEU A 13 7.79 19.37 -9.15
C LEU A 13 8.42 18.18 -8.45
N ASN A 14 9.75 18.13 -8.35
CA ASN A 14 10.40 17.09 -7.57
C ASN A 14 9.89 17.12 -6.13
N PHE A 15 9.88 18.30 -5.49
CA PHE A 15 9.33 18.45 -4.14
C PHE A 15 7.89 17.92 -4.04
N ILE A 16 7.01 18.27 -4.99
CA ILE A 16 5.64 17.76 -5.03
C ILE A 16 5.61 16.24 -5.15
N LEU A 17 6.41 15.63 -6.02
CA LEU A 17 6.47 14.18 -6.20
C LEU A 17 6.89 13.46 -4.91
N PHE A 18 7.97 13.92 -4.27
CA PHE A 18 8.46 13.36 -3.00
C PHE A 18 7.44 13.47 -1.86
N GLN A 19 6.67 14.55 -1.81
CA GLN A 19 5.63 14.75 -0.81
C GLN A 19 4.34 13.98 -1.15
N SER A 20 4.15 13.60 -2.42
CA SER A 20 2.89 13.03 -2.90
C SER A 20 2.89 11.51 -2.99
N PHE A 21 4.05 10.88 -3.20
CA PHE A 21 4.16 9.45 -3.42
C PHE A 21 5.28 8.85 -2.56
N PRO A 22 5.12 7.61 -2.07
CA PRO A 22 6.24 6.86 -1.52
C PRO A 22 7.32 6.71 -2.58
N MET A 23 8.56 6.52 -2.14
CA MET A 23 9.69 6.25 -3.03
C MET A 23 10.19 4.84 -2.81
N ALA A 24 10.45 4.12 -3.90
CA ALA A 24 10.83 2.72 -3.83
C ALA A 24 12.19 2.58 -3.12
N GLY A 25 12.28 1.63 -2.18
CA GLY A 25 13.49 1.33 -1.41
C GLY A 25 13.88 2.42 -0.41
N GLU A 26 12.90 3.13 0.18
CA GLU A 26 13.12 4.18 1.20
C GLU A 26 14.03 5.33 0.72
N GLY A 27 14.12 5.54 -0.59
CA GLY A 27 14.99 6.54 -1.21
C GLY A 27 16.40 6.07 -1.55
N ALA A 28 16.75 4.81 -1.27
CA ALA A 28 18.06 4.22 -1.61
C ALA A 28 18.08 3.52 -2.98
N SER A 29 16.96 3.45 -3.71
CA SER A 29 16.96 2.84 -5.03
C SER A 29 17.78 3.66 -6.04
N LEU A 30 18.51 2.97 -6.92
CA LEU A 30 19.36 3.63 -7.92
C LEU A 30 18.55 4.55 -8.84
N GLY A 31 17.31 4.14 -9.15
CA GLY A 31 16.37 4.96 -9.91
C GLY A 31 16.05 6.26 -9.20
N ALA A 32 15.70 6.20 -7.91
CA ALA A 32 15.44 7.36 -7.07
C ALA A 32 16.61 8.36 -7.02
N LEU A 33 17.83 7.86 -6.85
CA LEU A 33 19.05 8.66 -6.81
C LEU A 33 19.34 9.37 -8.14
N LEU A 34 18.98 8.75 -9.27
CA LEU A 34 19.26 9.27 -10.61
C LEU A 34 18.13 10.18 -11.14
N THR A 35 16.90 10.07 -10.64
CA THR A 35 15.77 10.89 -11.07
C THR A 35 16.06 12.40 -10.92
N ILE A 36 16.57 12.84 -9.76
CA ILE A 36 16.83 14.26 -9.49
C ILE A 36 17.93 14.82 -10.42
N PRO A 37 19.13 14.21 -10.53
CA PRO A 37 20.17 14.69 -11.45
C PRO A 37 19.70 14.74 -12.91
N ILE A 38 18.98 13.72 -13.38
CA ILE A 38 18.52 13.64 -14.78
C ILE A 38 17.52 14.78 -15.06
N ILE A 39 16.55 15.01 -14.18
CA ILE A 39 15.59 16.11 -14.33
C ILE A 39 16.33 17.46 -14.32
N GLY A 40 17.35 17.63 -13.47
CA GLY A 40 18.20 18.81 -13.43
C GLY A 40 18.90 19.08 -14.77
N VAL A 41 19.53 18.06 -15.36
CA VAL A 41 20.19 18.16 -16.66
C VAL A 41 19.19 18.50 -17.77
N ILE A 42 18.04 17.82 -17.82
CA ILE A 42 17.00 18.06 -18.83
C ILE A 42 16.45 19.49 -18.72
N SER A 43 16.22 19.96 -17.50
CA SER A 43 15.77 21.33 -17.24
C SER A 43 16.79 22.39 -17.73
N LEU A 44 18.08 22.16 -17.49
CA LEU A 44 19.15 23.03 -18.00
C LEU A 44 19.21 23.02 -19.53
N LEU A 45 19.02 21.86 -20.16
CA LEU A 45 18.95 21.76 -21.62
C LEU A 45 17.77 22.57 -22.19
N PHE A 46 16.58 22.49 -21.59
CA PHE A 46 15.44 23.33 -22.00
C PHE A 46 15.71 24.82 -21.82
N ALA A 47 16.36 25.22 -20.71
CA ALA A 47 16.77 26.60 -20.48
C ALA A 47 17.76 27.09 -21.56
N LEU A 48 18.73 26.26 -21.94
CA LEU A 48 19.71 26.56 -22.98
C LEU A 48 19.05 26.69 -24.36
N ILE A 49 18.16 25.76 -24.73
CA ILE A 49 17.42 25.83 -26.01
C ILE A 49 16.58 27.12 -26.04
N HIS A 50 15.88 27.44 -24.95
CA HIS A 50 15.09 28.68 -24.87
C HIS A 50 15.99 29.91 -25.04
N TYR A 51 17.16 29.94 -24.38
CA TYR A 51 18.12 31.03 -24.52
C TYR A 51 18.61 31.22 -25.96
N ILE A 52 18.93 30.13 -26.66
CA ILE A 52 19.36 30.17 -28.07
C ILE A 52 18.23 30.69 -28.96
N LEU A 53 17.00 30.21 -28.78
CA LEU A 53 15.83 30.66 -29.55
C LEU A 53 15.56 32.15 -29.33
N ALA A 54 15.67 32.62 -28.08
CA ALA A 54 15.53 34.04 -27.74
C ALA A 54 16.61 34.90 -28.41
N ARG A 55 17.88 34.45 -28.39
CA ARG A 55 18.99 35.13 -29.07
C ARG A 55 18.78 35.23 -30.59
N LYS A 56 18.18 34.20 -31.19
CA LYS A 56 17.80 34.16 -32.61
C LYS A 56 16.50 34.92 -32.93
N LYS A 57 15.87 35.58 -31.93
CA LYS A 57 14.59 36.32 -32.06
C LYS A 57 13.42 35.48 -32.57
N ILE A 58 13.47 34.15 -32.41
CA ILE A 58 12.38 33.25 -32.79
C ILE A 58 11.30 33.33 -31.70
N LYS A 59 10.12 33.86 -32.03
CA LYS A 59 9.00 33.97 -31.09
C LYS A 59 8.11 32.73 -31.16
N THR A 60 8.23 31.83 -30.20
CA THR A 60 7.36 30.65 -30.07
C THR A 60 6.47 30.75 -28.85
N LYS A 61 5.21 31.16 -29.05
CA LYS A 61 4.20 31.35 -27.99
C LYS A 61 4.01 30.11 -27.10
N TYR A 62 4.18 28.91 -27.67
CA TYR A 62 3.89 27.63 -26.99
C TYR A 62 5.13 26.89 -26.48
N PHE A 63 6.34 27.38 -26.75
CA PHE A 63 7.56 26.64 -26.41
C PHE A 63 7.74 26.45 -24.91
N GLN A 64 7.43 27.49 -24.13
CA GLN A 64 7.52 27.44 -22.67
C GLN A 64 6.52 26.47 -22.02
N PRO A 65 5.19 26.56 -22.30
CA PRO A 65 4.24 25.61 -21.73
C PRO A 65 4.47 24.17 -22.21
N LEU A 66 4.88 23.96 -23.48
CA LEU A 66 5.24 22.63 -23.97
C LEU A 66 6.46 22.07 -23.22
N GLY A 67 7.53 22.86 -23.07
CA GLY A 67 8.73 22.42 -22.35
C GLY A 67 8.44 22.10 -20.88
N ILE A 68 7.61 22.90 -20.20
CA ILE A 68 7.16 22.61 -18.83
C ILE A 68 6.36 21.30 -18.80
N THR A 69 5.41 21.11 -19.72
CA THR A 69 4.57 19.91 -19.78
C THR A 69 5.41 18.65 -20.01
N VAL A 70 6.33 18.68 -20.97
CA VAL A 70 7.25 17.58 -21.24
C VAL A 70 8.11 17.26 -20.02
N MET A 71 8.62 18.29 -19.34
CA MET A 71 9.43 18.10 -18.13
C MET A 71 8.61 17.47 -16.98
N VAL A 72 7.36 17.88 -16.79
CA VAL A 72 6.44 17.24 -15.83
C VAL A 72 6.26 15.77 -16.17
N LEU A 73 5.93 15.44 -17.43
CA LEU A 73 5.69 14.07 -17.86
C LEU A 73 6.92 13.18 -17.69
N ILE A 74 8.10 13.68 -18.06
CA ILE A 74 9.36 12.97 -17.87
C ILE A 74 9.63 12.75 -16.38
N SER A 75 9.36 13.74 -15.52
CA SER A 75 9.56 13.60 -14.08
C SER A 75 8.65 12.53 -13.49
N TYR A 76 7.40 12.46 -13.92
CA TYR A 76 6.46 11.42 -13.50
C TYR A 76 6.86 10.04 -14.02
N PHE A 77 7.42 9.94 -15.22
CA PHE A 77 7.87 8.68 -15.79
C PHE A 77 9.15 8.15 -15.12
N LEU A 78 10.08 9.04 -14.79
CA LEU A 78 11.37 8.69 -14.18
C LEU A 78 11.30 8.51 -12.66
N PHE A 79 10.23 8.93 -12.01
CA PHE A 79 10.06 8.77 -10.57
C PHE A 79 9.55 7.35 -10.27
N ILE A 80 10.40 6.54 -9.64
CA ILE A 80 10.01 5.20 -9.19
C ILE A 80 9.43 5.32 -7.77
N ALA A 81 8.12 5.19 -7.67
CA ALA A 81 7.40 5.39 -6.43
C ALA A 81 7.36 4.13 -5.56
N ASP A 82 7.08 2.97 -6.15
CA ASP A 82 6.83 1.74 -5.39
C ASP A 82 7.08 0.49 -6.23
N GLU A 83 8.03 -0.37 -5.85
CA GLU A 83 8.30 -1.67 -6.51
C GLU A 83 8.26 -1.65 -8.05
N GLY A 84 8.77 -0.57 -8.67
CA GLY A 84 8.78 -0.40 -10.13
C GLY A 84 7.56 0.33 -10.72
N ASN A 85 6.59 0.72 -9.90
CA ASN A 85 5.46 1.56 -10.28
C ASN A 85 5.83 3.04 -10.32
N THR A 86 5.22 3.76 -11.27
CA THR A 86 5.32 5.21 -11.39
C THR A 86 4.14 5.91 -10.69
N PRO A 87 4.25 7.21 -10.39
CA PRO A 87 3.12 8.04 -9.95
C PRO A 87 1.87 7.92 -10.82
N ILE A 88 2.02 7.72 -12.14
CA ILE A 88 0.89 7.57 -13.07
C ILE A 88 0.15 6.26 -12.79
N ASP A 89 0.88 5.18 -12.51
CA ASP A 89 0.29 3.88 -12.18
C ASP A 89 -0.51 3.94 -10.87
N ILE A 90 0.05 4.61 -9.85
CA ILE A 90 -0.62 4.85 -8.57
C ILE A 90 -1.92 5.63 -8.78
N VAL A 91 -1.87 6.74 -9.55
CA VAL A 91 -3.07 7.53 -9.87
C VAL A 91 -4.09 6.66 -10.63
N GLY A 92 -3.65 5.82 -11.56
CA GLY A 92 -4.51 4.85 -12.26
C GLY A 92 -5.21 3.88 -11.31
N ARG A 93 -4.49 3.35 -10.31
CA ARG A 93 -5.07 2.50 -9.26
C ARG A 93 -6.05 3.25 -8.37
N MET A 94 -5.76 4.50 -8.02
CA MET A 94 -6.68 5.37 -7.27
C MET A 94 -8.00 5.54 -8.03
N PHE A 95 -7.95 5.88 -9.32
CA PHE A 95 -9.15 6.00 -10.17
C PHE A 95 -9.92 4.68 -10.27
N LYS A 96 -9.22 3.56 -10.49
CA LYS A 96 -9.84 2.23 -10.56
C LYS A 96 -10.54 1.86 -9.26
N THR A 97 -9.94 2.22 -8.13
CA THR A 97 -10.48 1.96 -6.79
C THR A 97 -11.70 2.84 -6.52
N ALA A 98 -11.62 4.15 -6.80
CA ALA A 98 -12.77 5.06 -6.68
C ALA A 98 -13.97 4.61 -7.53
N ARG A 99 -13.73 4.20 -8.77
CA ARG A 99 -14.81 3.71 -9.66
C ARG A 99 -15.48 2.45 -9.11
N ASN A 100 -14.76 1.63 -8.36
CA ASN A 100 -15.26 0.39 -7.76
C ASN A 100 -15.53 0.53 -6.25
N TYR A 101 -15.72 1.75 -5.73
CA TYR A 101 -15.85 2.00 -4.30
C TYR A 101 -17.00 1.23 -3.63
N ASN A 102 -18.11 1.02 -4.36
CA ASN A 102 -19.24 0.23 -3.88
C ASN A 102 -18.88 -1.22 -3.60
N ASN A 103 -17.90 -1.78 -4.31
CA ASN A 103 -17.43 -3.16 -4.16
C ASN A 103 -16.37 -3.33 -3.06
N ILE A 104 -15.89 -2.24 -2.48
CA ILE A 104 -14.91 -2.28 -1.37
C ILE A 104 -15.56 -2.90 -0.14
N LYS A 105 -14.88 -3.90 0.43
CA LYS A 105 -15.30 -4.69 1.59
C LYS A 105 -14.45 -4.33 2.82
N LEU A 106 -14.97 -4.66 4.01
CA LEU A 106 -14.22 -4.44 5.26
C LEU A 106 -12.90 -5.22 5.28
N THR A 107 -12.87 -6.41 4.66
CA THR A 107 -11.66 -7.23 4.50
C THR A 107 -10.54 -6.51 3.76
N ASP A 108 -10.86 -5.54 2.88
CA ASP A 108 -9.85 -4.83 2.10
C ASP A 108 -8.96 -3.91 2.96
N PHE A 109 -9.40 -3.55 4.17
CA PHE A 109 -8.57 -2.81 5.13
C PHE A 109 -7.41 -3.66 5.69
N TYR A 110 -7.54 -4.99 5.61
CA TYR A 110 -6.64 -5.98 6.19
C TYR A 110 -5.73 -6.62 5.14
N LEU A 111 -5.65 -6.05 3.94
CA LEU A 111 -4.73 -6.54 2.92
C LEU A 111 -3.28 -6.26 3.33
N ASP A 112 -2.41 -7.23 3.07
CA ASP A 112 -0.96 -7.08 3.20
C ASP A 112 -0.38 -6.24 2.07
N ASP A 113 0.92 -5.93 2.15
CA ASP A 113 1.67 -5.21 1.12
C ASP A 113 1.08 -3.82 0.84
N ILE A 114 1.36 -2.91 1.80
CA ILE A 114 0.79 -1.56 1.85
C ILE A 114 0.91 -0.84 0.51
N PRO A 115 2.05 -0.81 -0.19
CA PRO A 115 2.17 -0.01 -1.41
C PRO A 115 1.27 -0.48 -2.56
N THR A 116 1.17 -1.80 -2.80
CA THR A 116 0.34 -2.38 -3.87
C THR A 116 -1.16 -2.26 -3.57
N ASN A 117 -1.54 -2.37 -2.29
CA ASN A 117 -2.94 -2.38 -1.85
C ASN A 117 -3.40 -1.06 -1.19
N ALA A 118 -2.54 -0.03 -1.18
CA ALA A 118 -2.74 1.22 -0.45
C ALA A 118 -4.08 1.87 -0.74
N GLU A 119 -4.48 1.92 -2.01
CA GLU A 119 -5.70 2.60 -2.44
C GLU A 119 -6.94 1.86 -1.93
N LYS A 120 -6.92 0.52 -1.95
CA LYS A 120 -8.02 -0.31 -1.43
C LYS A 120 -8.13 -0.23 0.09
N ILE A 121 -6.98 -0.33 0.79
CA ILE A 121 -6.92 -0.18 2.25
C ILE A 121 -7.48 1.18 2.66
N LEU A 122 -7.10 2.24 1.94
CA LEU A 122 -7.55 3.59 2.21
C LEU A 122 -9.05 3.77 1.92
N ALA A 123 -9.55 3.19 0.84
CA ALA A 123 -10.97 3.19 0.52
C ALA A 123 -11.79 2.44 1.59
N ALA A 124 -11.32 1.28 2.05
CA ALA A 124 -11.95 0.52 3.12
C ALA A 124 -11.95 1.29 4.44
N LYS A 125 -10.82 1.93 4.78
CA LYS A 125 -10.70 2.83 5.94
C LYS A 125 -11.74 3.96 5.88
N LYS A 126 -11.96 4.58 4.70
CA LYS A 126 -12.96 5.65 4.54
C LYS A 126 -14.37 5.12 4.71
N LYS A 127 -14.70 4.01 4.03
CA LYS A 127 -16.04 3.43 3.97
C LYS A 127 -16.52 2.86 5.30
N PHE A 128 -15.63 2.19 6.03
CA PHE A 128 -15.94 1.46 7.26
C PHE A 128 -15.32 2.10 8.51
N LYS A 129 -15.08 3.42 8.48
CA LYS A 129 -14.40 4.17 9.54
C LYS A 129 -14.94 3.88 10.95
N ASP A 130 -16.26 3.72 11.08
CA ASP A 130 -16.94 3.51 12.36
C ASP A 130 -16.94 2.04 12.81
N GLN A 131 -16.65 1.11 11.89
CA GLN A 131 -16.54 -0.33 12.18
C GLN A 131 -15.10 -0.75 12.50
N ILE A 132 -14.11 0.02 12.05
CA ILE A 132 -12.68 -0.28 12.24
C ILE A 132 -12.20 0.29 13.59
N PRO A 133 -11.78 -0.56 14.54
CA PRO A 133 -11.23 -0.07 15.81
C PRO A 133 -9.84 0.54 15.63
N ASP A 134 -9.38 1.23 16.67
CA ASP A 134 -8.06 1.88 16.70
C ASP A 134 -6.91 0.89 16.52
N THR A 135 -7.09 -0.35 17.00
CA THR A 135 -6.12 -1.43 16.87
C THR A 135 -6.83 -2.68 16.35
N ALA A 136 -6.34 -3.19 15.23
CA ALA A 136 -6.77 -4.44 14.63
C ALA A 136 -5.53 -5.28 14.28
N TYR A 137 -5.73 -6.50 13.84
CA TYR A 137 -4.65 -7.43 13.52
C TYR A 137 -4.92 -8.10 12.17
N THR A 138 -3.86 -8.27 11.39
CA THR A 138 -3.83 -9.19 10.25
C THR A 138 -3.13 -10.48 10.65
N ILE A 139 -3.62 -11.59 10.13
CA ILE A 139 -2.98 -12.90 10.28
C ILE A 139 -2.64 -13.43 8.91
N ASN A 140 -1.35 -13.62 8.69
CA ASN A 140 -0.80 -13.99 7.39
C ASN A 140 -0.36 -15.44 7.48
N VAL A 141 -0.92 -16.30 6.65
CA VAL A 141 -0.61 -17.72 6.63
C VAL A 141 0.35 -18.03 5.51
N PHE A 142 1.50 -18.60 5.86
CA PHE A 142 2.58 -18.90 4.92
C PHE A 142 2.74 -20.40 4.70
N LYS A 143 3.17 -20.77 3.49
CA LYS A 143 3.76 -22.10 3.28
C LYS A 143 5.18 -22.09 3.85
N HIS A 144 5.53 -23.08 4.66
CA HIS A 144 6.86 -23.16 5.27
C HIS A 144 8.02 -23.17 4.27
N ASN A 145 7.79 -23.65 3.04
CA ASN A 145 8.86 -23.84 2.06
C ASN A 145 9.16 -22.59 1.21
N ASP A 146 8.25 -21.61 1.12
CA ASP A 146 8.43 -20.45 0.25
C ASP A 146 8.09 -19.10 0.90
N TYR A 147 7.63 -19.09 2.16
CA TYR A 147 7.22 -17.89 2.90
C TYR A 147 6.24 -17.00 2.13
N LYS A 148 5.53 -17.53 1.12
CA LYS A 148 4.52 -16.78 0.39
C LYS A 148 3.23 -16.79 1.20
N THR A 149 2.67 -15.60 1.41
CA THR A 149 1.34 -15.46 2.01
C THR A 149 0.32 -16.13 1.11
N ILE A 150 -0.33 -17.17 1.65
CA ILE A 150 -1.41 -17.89 0.97
C ILE A 150 -2.75 -17.23 1.31
N GLU A 151 -2.91 -16.83 2.58
CA GLU A 151 -4.16 -16.25 3.08
C GLU A 151 -3.88 -15.18 4.13
N THR A 152 -4.70 -14.13 4.12
CA THR A 152 -4.67 -13.03 5.09
C THR A 152 -6.05 -12.89 5.74
N PHE A 153 -6.09 -12.85 7.08
CA PHE A 153 -7.33 -12.69 7.84
C PHE A 153 -7.32 -11.41 8.67
N GLY A 154 -8.46 -10.72 8.72
CA GLY A 154 -8.65 -9.55 9.59
C GLY A 154 -9.33 -9.92 10.90
N ILE A 155 -8.75 -9.50 12.02
CA ILE A 155 -9.33 -9.67 13.35
C ILE A 155 -9.27 -8.37 14.11
N PHE A 156 -10.34 -8.09 14.84
CA PHE A 156 -10.37 -6.95 15.73
C PHE A 156 -11.08 -7.27 17.03
N TYR A 157 -10.87 -6.42 18.04
CA TYR A 157 -11.53 -6.55 19.33
C TYR A 157 -12.59 -5.46 19.49
N GLN A 158 -13.81 -5.86 19.82
CA GLN A 158 -14.90 -4.96 20.17
C GLN A 158 -15.43 -5.34 21.55
N ASN A 159 -15.39 -4.41 22.50
CA ASN A 159 -15.80 -4.64 23.89
C ASN A 159 -15.11 -5.87 24.53
N GLY A 160 -13.82 -6.06 24.23
CA GLY A 160 -13.03 -7.20 24.73
C GLY A 160 -13.31 -8.54 24.05
N LYS A 161 -14.24 -8.60 23.09
CA LYS A 161 -14.53 -9.81 22.30
C LYS A 161 -13.83 -9.76 20.94
N PRO A 162 -13.13 -10.83 20.53
CA PRO A 162 -12.53 -10.90 19.20
C PRO A 162 -13.62 -11.11 18.15
N ILE A 163 -13.51 -10.42 17.02
CA ILE A 163 -14.40 -10.53 15.86
C ILE A 163 -13.53 -10.75 14.63
N ALA A 164 -13.87 -11.78 13.84
CA ALA A 164 -13.26 -12.01 12.54
C ALA A 164 -14.02 -11.22 11.48
N VAL A 165 -13.27 -10.63 10.56
CA VAL A 165 -13.83 -9.86 9.43
C VAL A 165 -14.23 -10.80 8.30
N ASN A 166 -13.57 -11.95 8.21
CA ASN A 166 -13.83 -12.99 7.21
C ASN A 166 -14.95 -13.91 7.68
N GLU A 167 -16.03 -14.04 6.89
CA GLU A 167 -17.20 -14.88 7.21
C GLU A 167 -16.86 -16.36 7.45
N ASN A 168 -15.81 -16.85 6.80
CA ASN A 168 -15.36 -18.24 6.88
C ASN A 168 -14.44 -18.52 8.09
N VAL A 169 -14.25 -17.55 8.99
CA VAL A 169 -13.40 -17.68 10.17
C VAL A 169 -14.26 -17.60 11.43
N LYS A 170 -14.28 -18.70 12.19
CA LYS A 170 -14.93 -18.74 13.51
C LYS A 170 -13.91 -18.39 14.58
N ILE A 171 -14.31 -17.61 15.59
CA ILE A 171 -13.49 -17.35 16.76
C ILE A 171 -14.12 -18.01 17.98
N ARG A 172 -13.34 -18.79 18.73
CA ARG A 172 -13.74 -19.39 20.01
C ARG A 172 -12.76 -18.95 21.09
N GLN A 173 -13.28 -18.37 22.17
CA GLN A 173 -12.44 -18.08 23.33
C GLN A 173 -12.07 -19.39 24.04
N ILE A 174 -10.78 -19.69 24.15
CA ILE A 174 -10.28 -20.88 24.87
C ILE A 174 -10.15 -20.56 26.36
N ASN A 175 -9.57 -19.41 26.68
CA ASN A 175 -9.46 -18.90 28.04
C ASN A 175 -9.40 -17.35 28.05
N ARG A 176 -9.17 -16.75 29.23
CA ARG A 176 -9.13 -15.28 29.39
C ARG A 176 -8.09 -14.58 28.51
N THR A 177 -7.06 -15.30 28.07
CA THR A 177 -5.91 -14.80 27.33
C THR A 177 -5.63 -15.61 26.07
N ALA A 178 -6.57 -16.39 25.56
CA ALA A 178 -6.33 -17.18 24.36
C ALA A 178 -7.61 -17.36 23.55
N ILE A 179 -7.48 -17.15 22.24
CA ILE A 179 -8.56 -17.25 21.27
C ILE A 179 -8.15 -18.28 20.22
N MET A 180 -9.07 -19.18 19.89
CA MET A 180 -8.95 -20.10 18.77
C MET A 180 -9.62 -19.46 17.57
N LEU A 181 -8.94 -19.44 16.43
CA LEU A 181 -9.51 -19.09 15.15
C LEU A 181 -9.63 -20.36 14.35
N THR A 182 -10.75 -20.59 13.71
CA THR A 182 -10.94 -21.75 12.84
C THR A 182 -11.43 -21.26 11.49
N ARG A 183 -10.57 -21.36 10.48
CA ARG A 183 -10.93 -21.11 9.08
C ARG A 183 -11.56 -22.37 8.51
N ILE A 184 -12.77 -22.25 7.96
CA ILE A 184 -13.48 -23.35 7.33
C ILE A 184 -13.51 -23.09 5.82
N ALA A 185 -12.93 -23.98 5.01
CA ALA A 185 -13.22 -23.98 3.57
C ALA A 185 -13.53 -25.38 3.07
N GLY A 186 -14.78 -25.59 2.69
CA GLY A 186 -15.26 -26.89 2.25
C GLY A 186 -15.10 -27.94 3.36
N LYS A 187 -14.23 -28.93 3.13
CA LYS A 187 -13.98 -30.05 4.06
C LYS A 187 -12.72 -29.87 4.92
N ASP A 188 -11.99 -28.78 4.72
CA ASP A 188 -10.72 -28.52 5.39
C ASP A 188 -10.89 -27.37 6.40
N SER A 189 -10.46 -27.63 7.64
CA SER A 189 -10.49 -26.67 8.75
C SER A 189 -9.06 -26.37 9.19
N LEU A 190 -8.71 -25.10 9.35
CA LEU A 190 -7.41 -24.71 9.89
C LEU A 190 -7.62 -23.90 11.17
N SER A 191 -7.14 -24.44 12.29
CA SER A 191 -7.29 -23.84 13.61
C SER A 191 -5.98 -23.18 14.07
N PHE A 192 -6.09 -21.99 14.67
CA PHE A 192 -4.97 -21.21 15.21
C PHE A 192 -5.27 -20.87 16.66
N VAL A 193 -4.28 -20.94 17.54
CA VAL A 193 -4.42 -20.46 18.91
C VAL A 193 -3.59 -19.19 19.05
N LEU A 194 -4.26 -18.07 19.31
CA LEU A 194 -3.61 -16.80 19.60
C LEU A 194 -3.67 -16.53 21.09
N SER A 195 -2.57 -16.06 21.68
CA SER A 195 -2.56 -15.45 23.00
C SER A 195 -1.99 -14.03 22.92
N PRO A 196 -2.37 -13.08 23.79
CA PRO A 196 -1.77 -11.74 23.85
C PRO A 196 -0.24 -11.75 24.01
N LEU A 197 0.33 -12.81 24.61
CA LEU A 197 1.78 -13.02 24.68
C LEU A 197 2.36 -13.43 23.33
N ALA A 198 1.71 -14.35 22.60
CA ALA A 198 2.11 -14.73 21.25
C ALA A 198 1.97 -13.58 20.25
N ILE A 199 0.93 -12.74 20.39
CA ILE A 199 0.72 -11.53 19.58
C ILE A 199 1.86 -10.51 19.79
N LYS A 200 2.43 -10.42 21.00
CA LYS A 200 3.60 -9.56 21.28
C LYS A 200 4.92 -10.09 20.71
N LEU A 201 4.99 -11.38 20.40
CA LEU A 201 6.20 -12.06 19.95
C LEU A 201 6.20 -12.37 18.45
N GLY A 202 5.14 -12.02 17.71
CA GLY A 202 5.01 -12.32 16.28
C GLY A 202 4.84 -13.80 15.95
N GLU A 203 5.13 -14.71 16.89
CA GLU A 203 5.12 -16.15 16.68
C GLU A 203 3.83 -16.78 17.24
N SER A 204 2.93 -17.21 16.36
CA SER A 204 1.87 -18.16 16.72
C SER A 204 2.17 -19.53 16.14
N ARG A 205 2.29 -20.54 17.01
CA ARG A 205 2.44 -21.93 16.58
C ARG A 205 1.12 -22.40 15.94
N ILE A 206 1.14 -22.65 14.64
CA ILE A 206 0.04 -23.32 13.95
C ILE A 206 0.03 -24.78 14.37
N SER A 207 -1.10 -25.24 14.88
CA SER A 207 -1.37 -26.66 15.03
C SER A 207 -2.59 -26.98 14.19
N GLY A 208 -2.35 -27.58 13.01
CA GLY A 208 -3.41 -28.04 12.12
C GLY A 208 -4.09 -29.26 12.74
N PHE A 209 -5.19 -29.03 13.47
CA PHE A 209 -6.08 -30.12 13.87
C PHE A 209 -7.27 -30.15 12.91
N PRO A 210 -7.53 -31.26 12.21
CA PRO A 210 -8.74 -31.45 11.43
C PRO A 210 -9.90 -31.67 12.41
N GLU A 211 -10.40 -30.60 13.05
CA GLU A 211 -11.50 -30.69 14.00
C GLU A 211 -12.82 -31.20 13.36
N GLU A 212 -12.96 -31.17 12.02
CA GLU A 212 -14.16 -31.66 11.32
C GLU A 212 -13.97 -32.97 10.51
N ASN A 213 -12.79 -33.58 10.47
CA ASN A 213 -12.58 -34.86 9.78
C ASN A 213 -11.48 -35.71 10.45
N SER A 214 -11.85 -36.47 11.48
CA SER A 214 -10.97 -37.45 12.14
C SER A 214 -10.41 -38.56 11.23
N LYS A 215 -10.81 -38.59 9.95
CA LYS A 215 -10.47 -39.65 8.97
C LYS A 215 -9.51 -39.21 7.87
N ARG A 216 -9.06 -37.95 7.80
CA ARG A 216 -8.05 -37.50 6.83
C ARG A 216 -6.68 -37.34 7.49
N LYS A 217 -5.62 -37.70 6.75
CA LYS A 217 -4.24 -37.44 7.17
C LYS A 217 -4.06 -35.94 7.40
N PRO A 218 -3.40 -35.52 8.49
CA PRO A 218 -3.03 -34.12 8.72
C PRO A 218 -2.31 -33.57 7.49
N GLU A 219 -2.56 -32.31 7.15
CA GLU A 219 -1.82 -31.63 6.09
C GLU A 219 -0.33 -31.62 6.46
N GLU A 220 0.51 -32.30 5.68
CA GLU A 220 1.94 -32.51 6.01
C GLU A 220 2.78 -31.22 5.91
N SER A 221 2.31 -30.19 5.20
CA SER A 221 2.97 -28.90 5.21
C SER A 221 2.55 -28.11 6.44
N LEU A 222 3.42 -28.06 7.45
CA LEU A 222 3.34 -27.06 8.52
C LEU A 222 3.19 -25.69 7.85
N ARG A 223 2.10 -24.99 8.14
CA ARG A 223 1.95 -23.58 7.78
C ARG A 223 2.46 -22.75 8.95
N GLN A 224 2.98 -21.57 8.71
CA GLN A 224 3.29 -20.59 9.76
C GLN A 224 2.28 -19.44 9.70
N ALA A 225 2.01 -18.81 10.83
CA ALA A 225 1.15 -17.62 10.89
C ALA A 225 1.84 -16.51 11.65
N ASP A 226 1.98 -15.37 10.97
CA ASP A 226 2.40 -14.13 11.60
C ASP A 226 1.18 -13.27 11.90
N ILE A 227 1.25 -12.58 13.02
CA ILE A 227 0.21 -11.66 13.46
C ILE A 227 0.79 -10.25 13.42
N ASN A 228 0.29 -9.43 12.52
CA ASN A 228 0.75 -8.07 12.35
C ASN A 228 -0.31 -7.09 12.89
N PRO A 229 0.05 -6.16 13.79
CA PRO A 229 -0.86 -5.11 14.20
C PRO A 229 -1.12 -4.15 13.04
N VAL A 230 -2.40 -3.85 12.80
CA VAL A 230 -2.85 -2.86 11.83
C VAL A 230 -3.50 -1.70 12.57
N SER A 231 -3.04 -0.49 12.29
CA SER A 231 -3.56 0.73 12.87
C SER A 231 -4.23 1.59 11.81
N LYS A 232 -5.46 2.02 12.08
CA LYS A 232 -6.16 3.00 11.22
C LYS A 232 -5.48 4.38 11.19
N ARG A 233 -4.47 4.60 12.04
CA ARG A 233 -3.70 5.85 12.13
C ARG A 233 -2.45 5.85 11.25
N THR A 234 -1.95 4.71 10.80
CA THR A 234 -0.64 4.57 10.11
C THR A 234 -0.76 4.32 8.61
N THR A 235 -1.82 4.78 7.97
CA THR A 235 -2.05 4.63 6.52
C THR A 235 -1.43 5.77 5.70
N LEU A 236 -1.21 5.53 4.40
CA LEU A 236 -0.46 6.45 3.52
C LEU A 236 -1.08 7.85 3.36
N ASP A 237 -2.38 8.05 3.61
CA ASP A 237 -3.01 9.39 3.62
C ASP A 237 -2.43 10.34 4.66
N ARG A 238 -1.77 9.81 5.69
CA ARG A 238 -1.10 10.62 6.72
C ARG A 238 0.32 11.01 6.33
N GLN A 239 0.93 10.29 5.40
CA GLN A 239 2.33 10.45 5.01
C GLN A 239 2.47 11.18 3.67
N PHE A 240 1.54 10.94 2.74
CA PHE A 240 1.66 11.37 1.35
C PHE A 240 0.46 12.15 0.87
N PHE A 241 0.73 13.26 0.18
CA PHE A 241 -0.28 14.22 -0.27
C PHE A 241 -1.28 13.62 -1.29
N ALA A 242 -0.83 12.81 -2.26
CA ALA A 242 -1.75 12.23 -3.25
C ALA A 242 -2.78 11.30 -2.57
N TYR A 243 -2.32 10.46 -1.64
CA TYR A 243 -3.20 9.58 -0.86
C TYR A 243 -4.15 10.37 0.03
N LYS A 244 -3.70 11.50 0.60
CA LYS A 244 -4.57 12.41 1.37
C LYS A 244 -5.69 12.99 0.52
N VAL A 245 -5.37 13.50 -0.68
CA VAL A 245 -6.36 14.02 -1.63
C VAL A 245 -7.32 12.92 -2.06
N PHE A 246 -6.79 11.73 -2.40
CA PHE A 246 -7.60 10.58 -2.76
C PHE A 246 -8.60 10.19 -1.66
N TYR A 247 -8.16 10.09 -0.39
CA TYR A 247 -9.04 9.83 0.75
C TYR A 247 -10.17 10.85 0.91
N TRP A 248 -9.89 12.12 0.58
CA TRP A 248 -10.89 13.18 0.67
C TRP A 248 -11.93 13.10 -0.45
N LEU A 249 -11.52 12.69 -1.64
CA LEU A 249 -12.37 12.56 -2.83
C LEU A 249 -13.24 11.30 -2.87
N LEU A 250 -12.87 10.25 -2.12
CA LEU A 250 -13.69 9.05 -1.91
C LEU A 250 -14.90 9.33 -1.03
#